data_AF-A0A8X6J3L7-F1
#
_entry.id   AF-A0A8X6J3L7-F1
#
_cell.length_a   1.000
_cell.length_b   1.000
_cell.length_c   1.000
_cell.angle_alpha   90.00
_cell.angle_beta   90.00
_cell.angle_gamma   90.00
#
_symmetry.space_group_name_H-M   'P 1'
#
loop_
_entity.id
_entity.type
_entity.pdbx_description
1 polymer ?
#
loop_
_entity_poly.entity_id
_entity_poly.type
_entity_poly.pdbx_seq_one_letter_code
_entity_poly.pdbx_strand_id
1 'polypeptide(L)'
;MLPLTLLKLKSRDVSPKSHSFLVGFNQIHVRNLFLFCFALSISRQYFGENIHCQLDGHKVSQSFLDTKCFINGTLTNFSGVENPILPVLYHDYYQWVSIVLLLQALSFHLPFRLYSKTLHSYEQELTIQKVEPSEYDRGFQVITASQGHGMFWKLWTLECVYAAHLLCQIVLLTL
;
A
#
# COMPACT_ATOMS: atom_id res chain seq x y z
N MET A 1 -20.97 -42.62 -43.66
CA MET A 1 -19.54 -42.23 -43.80
C MET A 1 -19.45 -40.73 -43.56
N LEU A 2 -18.53 -40.33 -42.67
CA LEU A 2 -18.23 -39.03 -42.03
C LEU A 2 -18.24 -37.76 -42.93
N PRO A 3 -18.14 -36.49 -42.40
CA PRO A 3 -17.78 -36.12 -41.02
C PRO A 3 -18.59 -35.00 -40.32
N LEU A 4 -18.53 -35.11 -38.99
CA LEU A 4 -18.57 -34.13 -37.91
C LEU A 4 -18.53 -32.63 -38.30
N THR A 5 -19.63 -31.97 -37.92
CA THR A 5 -19.73 -30.54 -37.65
C THR A 5 -18.69 -30.10 -36.61
N LEU A 6 -17.84 -29.18 -37.02
CA LEU A 6 -16.90 -28.44 -36.18
C LEU A 6 -17.64 -27.77 -35.02
N LEU A 7 -17.56 -28.40 -33.85
CA LEU A 7 -17.67 -27.72 -32.56
C LEU A 7 -16.67 -26.58 -32.56
N LYS A 8 -17.15 -25.36 -32.86
CA LYS A 8 -16.51 -24.11 -32.44
C LYS A 8 -16.47 -24.14 -30.91
N LEU A 9 -15.44 -24.79 -30.36
CA LEU A 9 -14.99 -24.58 -29.00
C LEU A 9 -14.58 -23.11 -28.95
N LYS A 10 -15.54 -22.27 -28.56
CA LYS A 10 -15.28 -20.91 -28.11
C LYS A 10 -14.23 -21.02 -27.02
N SER A 11 -12.99 -20.68 -27.37
CA SER A 11 -11.93 -20.52 -26.39
C SER A 11 -12.48 -19.55 -25.35
N ARG A 12 -12.72 -20.05 -24.14
CA ARG A 12 -12.86 -19.16 -22.99
C ARG A 12 -11.51 -18.47 -22.91
N ASP A 13 -11.49 -17.20 -23.28
CA ASP A 13 -10.50 -16.26 -22.79
C ASP A 13 -10.51 -16.40 -21.26
N VAL A 14 -9.58 -17.20 -20.74
CA VAL A 14 -9.20 -17.15 -19.32
C VAL A 14 -8.43 -15.85 -19.18
N SER A 15 -9.21 -14.78 -19.10
CA SER A 15 -8.70 -13.45 -18.93
C SER A 15 -7.96 -13.39 -17.58
N PRO A 16 -6.69 -12.97 -17.53
CA PRO A 16 -5.94 -12.80 -16.27
C PRO A 16 -6.48 -11.63 -15.41
N LYS A 17 -7.70 -11.15 -15.68
CA LYS A 17 -8.36 -10.03 -15.01
C LYS A 17 -8.78 -10.34 -13.58
N SER A 18 -9.03 -11.61 -13.21
CA SER A 18 -9.54 -11.93 -11.86
C SER A 18 -8.48 -11.78 -10.76
N HIS A 19 -7.22 -12.19 -11.02
CA HIS A 19 -6.15 -12.10 -10.02
C HIS A 19 -5.70 -10.65 -9.79
N SER A 20 -5.56 -9.87 -10.88
CA SER A 20 -5.20 -8.45 -10.80
C SER A 20 -6.28 -7.60 -10.11
N PHE A 21 -7.55 -8.03 -10.15
CA PHE A 21 -8.65 -7.33 -9.49
C PHE A 21 -8.59 -7.46 -7.96
N LEU A 22 -8.28 -8.65 -7.43
CA LEU A 22 -8.19 -8.89 -5.98
C LEU A 22 -7.06 -8.05 -5.34
N VAL A 23 -5.90 -7.99 -6.01
CA VAL A 23 -4.76 -7.18 -5.58
C VAL A 23 -5.12 -5.68 -5.60
N GLY A 24 -5.73 -5.21 -6.69
CA GLY A 24 -6.16 -3.81 -6.81
C GLY A 24 -7.24 -3.42 -5.78
N PHE A 25 -8.19 -4.31 -5.50
CA PHE A 25 -9.24 -4.11 -4.51
C PHE A 25 -8.62 -3.96 -3.10
N ASN A 26 -7.79 -4.93 -2.70
CA ASN A 26 -7.12 -4.89 -1.40
C ASN A 26 -6.27 -3.63 -1.23
N GLN A 27 -5.56 -3.22 -2.27
CA GLN A 27 -4.71 -2.02 -2.24
C GLN A 27 -5.51 -0.72 -2.03
N ILE A 28 -6.68 -0.59 -2.66
CA ILE A 28 -7.55 0.58 -2.48
C ILE A 28 -8.09 0.64 -1.04
N HIS A 29 -8.53 -0.50 -0.51
CA HIS A 29 -9.07 -0.57 0.84
C HIS A 29 -8.00 -0.30 1.91
N VAL A 30 -6.82 -0.92 1.79
CA VAL A 30 -5.70 -0.71 2.72
C VAL A 30 -5.22 0.74 2.70
N ARG A 31 -5.10 1.37 1.52
CA ARG A 31 -4.78 2.80 1.41
C ARG A 31 -5.82 3.67 2.11
N ASN A 32 -7.10 3.44 1.82
CA ASN A 32 -8.18 4.25 2.39
C ASN A 32 -8.24 4.10 3.91
N LEU A 33 -7.98 2.89 4.43
CA LEU A 33 -7.88 2.63 5.86
C LEU A 33 -6.74 3.46 6.49
N PHE A 34 -5.54 3.44 5.90
CA PHE A 34 -4.42 4.24 6.43
C PHE A 34 -4.68 5.75 6.36
N LEU A 35 -5.28 6.24 5.27
CA LEU A 35 -5.68 7.66 5.17
C LEU A 35 -6.73 8.03 6.22
N PHE A 36 -7.67 7.13 6.51
CA PHE A 36 -8.66 7.33 7.55
C PHE A 36 -8.00 7.38 8.93
N CYS A 37 -7.13 6.41 9.26
CA CYS A 37 -6.37 6.41 10.52
C CYS A 37 -5.49 7.65 10.68
N PHE A 38 -4.86 8.11 9.59
CA PHE A 38 -4.09 9.35 9.55
C PHE A 38 -4.97 10.58 9.85
N ALA A 39 -6.13 10.69 9.19
CA ALA A 39 -7.07 11.78 9.42
C ALA A 39 -7.56 11.82 10.88
N LEU A 40 -7.86 10.65 11.45
CA LEU A 40 -8.21 10.52 12.87
C LEU A 40 -7.07 11.00 13.77
N SER A 41 -5.84 10.56 13.51
CA SER A 41 -4.66 10.91 14.31
C SER A 41 -4.34 12.42 14.31
N ILE A 42 -4.66 13.13 13.24
CA ILE A 42 -4.46 14.60 13.15
C ILE A 42 -5.65 15.38 13.74
N SER A 43 -6.82 14.76 13.87
CA SER A 43 -8.04 15.43 14.32
C SER A 43 -8.07 15.71 15.84
N ARG A 44 -7.12 16.52 16.31
CA ARG A 44 -6.96 16.98 17.71
C ARG A 44 -8.20 17.71 18.25
N GLN A 45 -9.01 18.29 17.35
CA GLN A 45 -10.22 19.04 17.71
C GLN A 45 -11.40 18.12 18.11
N TYR A 46 -11.36 16.85 17.73
CA TYR A 46 -12.46 15.89 17.98
C TYR A 46 -12.15 14.87 19.09
N PHE A 47 -10.86 14.56 19.30
CA PHE A 47 -10.43 13.53 20.26
C PHE A 47 -9.80 14.10 21.55
N GLY A 48 -9.69 15.42 21.68
CA GLY A 48 -9.13 16.10 22.86
C GLY A 48 -7.64 16.43 22.73
N GLU A 49 -7.11 17.11 23.74
CA GLU A 49 -5.70 17.51 23.76
C GLU A 49 -4.78 16.30 23.99
N ASN A 50 -3.64 16.28 23.27
CA ASN A 50 -2.81 15.08 23.13
C ASN A 50 -2.16 14.60 24.44
N ILE A 51 -1.83 15.53 25.32
CA ILE A 51 -1.19 15.25 26.61
C ILE A 51 -1.37 16.47 27.51
N HIS A 52 -1.67 16.23 28.78
CA HIS A 52 -1.68 17.27 29.81
C HIS A 52 -0.50 17.07 30.75
N CYS A 53 0.34 18.10 30.86
CA CYS A 53 1.51 18.14 31.70
C CYS A 53 1.28 19.11 32.86
N GLN A 54 1.32 18.57 34.09
CA GLN A 54 1.29 19.40 35.29
C GLN A 54 2.71 19.65 35.79
N LEU A 55 3.00 20.92 36.08
CA LEU A 55 4.26 21.35 36.67
C LEU A 55 3.95 21.99 38.03
N ASP A 56 4.40 21.37 39.11
CA ASP A 56 4.22 21.93 40.45
C ASP A 56 5.14 23.14 40.65
N GLY A 57 4.54 24.32 40.89
CA GLY A 57 5.26 25.49 41.39
C GLY A 57 5.58 26.63 40.41
N HIS A 58 5.13 26.62 39.15
CA HIS A 58 5.41 27.72 38.20
C HIS A 58 4.20 28.19 37.36
N LYS A 59 4.11 29.52 37.14
CA LYS A 59 3.11 30.22 36.30
C LYS A 59 3.44 30.15 34.80
N VAL A 60 3.58 28.95 34.24
CA VAL A 60 3.71 28.79 32.78
C VAL A 60 2.35 28.48 32.19
N SER A 61 2.04 29.00 31.00
CA SER A 61 0.78 28.71 30.32
C SER A 61 0.68 27.20 30.00
N GLN A 62 -0.40 26.55 30.43
CA GLN A 62 -0.61 25.11 30.25
C GLN A 62 -0.48 24.66 28.79
N SER A 63 -1.01 25.44 27.85
CA SER A 63 -0.90 25.17 26.41
C SER A 63 0.54 25.06 25.90
N PHE A 64 1.46 25.83 26.48
CA PHE A 64 2.88 25.76 26.12
C PHE A 64 3.54 24.52 26.71
N LEU A 65 3.23 24.17 27.96
CA LEU A 65 3.75 22.96 28.62
C LEU A 65 3.30 21.70 27.87
N ASP A 66 2.02 21.62 27.53
CA ASP A 66 1.43 20.48 26.82
C ASP A 66 2.06 20.31 25.44
N THR A 67 2.24 21.42 24.71
CA THR A 67 2.94 21.41 23.42
C THR A 67 4.40 20.99 23.56
N LYS A 68 5.09 21.49 24.60
CA LYS A 68 6.50 21.18 24.80
C LYS A 68 6.70 19.72 25.18
N CYS A 69 5.87 19.17 26.07
CA CYS A 69 5.85 17.74 26.40
C CYS A 69 5.59 16.88 25.17
N PHE A 70 4.61 17.27 24.34
CA PHE A 70 4.30 16.53 23.13
C PHE A 70 5.46 16.51 22.11
N ILE A 71 6.18 17.63 21.94
CA ILE A 71 7.28 17.74 20.98
C ILE A 71 8.59 17.12 21.49
N ASN A 72 8.89 17.25 22.78
CA ASN A 72 10.12 16.68 23.32
C ASN A 72 10.00 15.18 23.64
N GLY A 73 8.79 14.63 23.65
CA GLY A 73 8.53 13.27 24.11
C GLY A 73 8.44 13.20 25.64
N THR A 74 7.87 12.11 26.13
CA THR A 74 7.76 11.84 27.56
C THR A 74 8.52 10.59 27.94
N LEU A 75 8.80 10.45 29.25
CA LEU A 75 9.40 9.25 29.80
C LEU A 75 8.54 8.76 30.96
N THR A 76 8.30 7.47 30.99
CA THR A 76 7.71 6.79 32.15
C THR A 76 8.85 6.26 32.99
N ASN A 77 9.06 6.91 34.13
CA ASN A 77 10.02 6.43 35.11
C ASN A 77 9.31 5.49 36.08
N PHE A 78 9.50 4.19 35.90
CA PHE A 78 8.98 3.18 36.81
C PHE A 78 9.83 3.03 38.09
N SER A 79 11.00 3.66 38.15
CA SER A 79 11.77 3.79 39.38
C SER A 79 11.08 4.83 40.28
N GLY A 80 10.00 4.40 40.92
CA GLY A 80 9.50 5.05 42.11
C GLY A 80 10.47 4.82 43.28
N VAL A 81 10.29 5.60 44.34
CA VAL A 81 11.08 5.55 45.59
C VAL A 81 11.19 4.11 46.16
N GLU A 82 10.31 3.19 45.77
CA GLU A 82 10.25 1.80 46.26
C GLU A 82 11.04 0.76 45.44
N ASN A 83 11.41 0.99 44.16
CA ASN A 83 12.12 -0.02 43.35
C ASN A 83 13.09 0.60 42.31
N PRO A 84 14.38 0.78 42.65
CA PRO A 84 15.36 1.46 41.79
C PRO A 84 15.87 0.64 40.57
N ILE A 85 15.28 -0.53 40.31
CA ILE A 85 15.76 -1.48 39.28
C ILE A 85 14.92 -1.39 38.00
N LEU A 86 13.75 -0.72 38.02
CA LEU A 86 12.88 -0.70 36.84
C LEU A 86 13.42 0.23 35.72
N PRO A 87 13.33 -0.20 34.45
CA PRO A 87 13.84 0.57 33.32
C PRO A 87 13.01 1.84 33.08
N VAL A 88 13.67 2.88 32.56
CA VAL A 88 13.00 4.09 32.06
C VAL A 88 12.49 3.82 30.66
N LEU A 89 11.19 4.02 30.42
CA LEU A 89 10.57 3.84 29.11
C LEU A 89 10.34 5.20 28.44
N TYR A 90 10.86 5.37 27.23
CA TYR A 90 10.70 6.60 26.44
C TYR A 90 9.49 6.50 25.50
N HIS A 91 8.76 7.60 25.35
CA HIS A 91 7.57 7.72 24.52
C HIS A 91 7.69 8.93 23.57
N ASP A 92 8.32 8.71 22.41
CA ASP A 92 8.54 9.69 21.34
C ASP A 92 7.82 9.34 20.02
N TYR A 93 7.08 8.23 20.00
CA TYR A 93 6.45 7.68 18.81
C TYR A 93 5.27 8.51 18.27
N TYR A 94 4.58 9.29 19.10
CA TYR A 94 3.34 10.00 18.74
C TYR A 94 3.47 10.90 17.50
N GLN A 95 4.65 11.47 17.30
CA GLN A 95 4.96 12.38 16.19
C GLN A 95 5.10 11.60 14.88
N TRP A 96 5.79 10.47 14.96
CA TRP A 96 6.16 9.66 13.80
C TRP A 96 5.00 8.82 13.29
N VAL A 97 4.11 8.34 14.17
CA VAL A 97 2.95 7.52 13.77
C VAL A 97 2.14 8.18 12.66
N SER A 98 1.80 9.46 12.78
CA SER A 98 1.01 10.17 11.76
C SER A 98 1.78 10.31 10.44
N ILE A 99 3.07 10.61 10.49
CA ILE A 99 3.91 10.74 9.29
C ILE A 99 4.06 9.39 8.58
N VAL A 100 4.31 8.33 9.35
CA VAL A 100 4.42 6.96 8.85
C VAL A 100 3.11 6.58 8.18
N LEU A 101 1.95 6.68 8.84
CA LEU A 101 0.64 6.34 8.24
C LEU A 101 0.37 7.03 6.90
N LEU A 102 0.76 8.31 6.75
CA LEU A 102 0.65 9.02 5.48
C LEU A 102 1.59 8.45 4.42
N LEU A 103 2.86 8.21 4.76
CA LEU A 103 3.82 7.61 3.86
C LEU A 103 3.40 6.19 3.44
N GLN A 104 2.84 5.41 4.36
CA GLN A 104 2.27 4.10 4.09
C GLN A 104 1.15 4.22 3.05
N ALA A 105 0.17 5.11 3.27
CA ALA A 105 -0.90 5.34 2.31
C ALA A 105 -0.40 5.76 0.91
N LEU A 106 0.59 6.66 0.84
CA LEU A 106 1.18 7.11 -0.43
C LEU A 106 1.93 6.00 -1.14
N SER A 107 2.70 5.20 -0.40
CA SER A 107 3.48 4.09 -0.93
C SER A 107 2.59 3.00 -1.55
N PHE A 108 1.41 2.74 -0.97
CA PHE A 108 0.39 1.86 -1.56
C PHE A 108 -0.30 2.48 -2.79
N HIS A 109 -0.10 3.75 -3.14
CA HIS A 109 -0.68 4.33 -4.36
C HIS A 109 0.22 4.20 -5.60
N LEU A 110 1.54 4.27 -5.40
CA LEU A 110 2.53 4.38 -6.47
C LEU A 110 2.64 3.15 -7.40
N PRO A 111 2.75 1.91 -6.91
CA PRO A 111 3.05 0.77 -7.79
C PRO A 111 1.92 0.50 -8.78
N PHE A 112 0.65 0.68 -8.39
CA PHE A 112 -0.49 0.48 -9.28
C PHE A 112 -0.56 1.55 -10.38
N ARG A 113 -0.28 2.81 -10.05
CA ARG A 113 -0.30 3.91 -11.03
C ARG A 113 0.80 3.75 -12.08
N LEU A 114 2.00 3.34 -11.65
CA LEU A 114 3.11 3.06 -12.55
C LEU A 114 2.78 1.89 -13.46
N TYR A 115 2.30 0.78 -12.88
CA TYR A 115 1.92 -0.41 -13.64
C TYR A 115 0.79 -0.14 -14.64
N SER A 116 -0.25 0.58 -14.23
CA SER A 116 -1.39 0.91 -15.10
C SER A 116 -0.96 1.75 -16.31
N LYS A 117 -0.05 2.72 -16.13
CA LYS A 117 0.51 3.50 -17.24
C LYS A 117 1.32 2.62 -18.20
N THR A 118 2.16 1.75 -17.64
CA THR A 118 2.97 0.82 -18.41
C THR A 118 2.11 -0.15 -19.22
N LEU A 119 1.05 -0.70 -18.63
CA LEU A 119 0.07 -1.57 -19.31
C LEU A 119 -0.64 -0.88 -20.47
N HIS A 120 -1.13 0.34 -20.24
CA HIS A 120 -1.84 1.09 -21.27
C HIS A 120 -0.94 1.41 -22.49
N SER A 121 0.34 1.65 -22.26
CA SER A 121 1.33 1.80 -23.35
C SER A 121 1.42 0.53 -24.20
N TYR A 122 1.43 -0.65 -23.57
CA TYR A 122 1.49 -1.93 -24.26
C TYR A 122 0.21 -2.27 -25.03
N GLU A 123 -0.97 -1.98 -24.47
CA GLU A 123 -2.24 -2.19 -25.17
C GLU A 123 -2.32 -1.35 -26.46
N GLN A 124 -1.80 -0.12 -26.42
CA GLN A 124 -1.78 0.76 -27.59
C GLN A 124 -0.87 0.23 -28.70
N GLU A 125 0.30 -0.31 -28.36
CA GLU A 125 1.22 -0.95 -29.32
C GLU A 125 0.56 -2.16 -30.01
N LEU A 126 -0.17 -2.97 -29.25
CA LEU A 126 -0.91 -4.13 -29.77
C LEU A 126 -2.07 -3.74 -30.68
N THR A 127 -2.72 -2.59 -30.42
CA THR A 127 -3.84 -2.11 -31.22
C THR A 127 -3.39 -1.56 -32.58
N ILE A 128 -2.20 -0.94 -32.64
CA ILE A 128 -1.62 -0.38 -33.87
C ILE A 128 -1.13 -1.50 -34.81
N GLN A 129 -0.77 -2.67 -34.27
CA GLN A 129 -0.28 -3.80 -35.07
C GLN A 129 -1.38 -4.67 -35.71
N LYS A 130 -2.65 -4.23 -35.71
CA LYS A 130 -3.75 -4.94 -36.40
C LYS A 130 -3.58 -4.87 -37.92
N VAL A 131 -2.91 -5.88 -38.46
CA VAL A 131 -2.72 -6.18 -39.89
C VAL A 131 -3.88 -7.05 -40.44
N GLU A 132 -4.04 -7.05 -41.76
CA GLU A 132 -5.13 -7.61 -42.58
C GLU A 132 -5.75 -8.98 -42.14
N PRO A 133 -7.06 -9.17 -42.36
CA PRO A 133 -7.87 -10.24 -41.77
C PRO A 133 -7.66 -11.67 -42.34
N SER A 134 -6.77 -11.91 -43.31
CA SER A 134 -6.71 -13.19 -44.04
C SER A 134 -5.68 -14.21 -43.52
N GLU A 135 -4.77 -13.84 -42.60
CA GLU A 135 -3.73 -14.72 -42.05
C GLU A 135 -3.73 -14.70 -40.50
N TYR A 136 -4.94 -14.63 -39.93
CA TYR A 136 -5.15 -14.22 -38.53
C TYR A 136 -4.88 -15.34 -37.50
N ASP A 137 -5.12 -16.62 -37.82
CA ASP A 137 -5.19 -17.66 -36.77
C ASP A 137 -3.83 -18.22 -36.30
N ARG A 138 -2.81 -18.25 -37.17
CA ARG A 138 -1.48 -18.78 -36.81
C ARG A 138 -0.53 -17.70 -36.30
N GLY A 139 -0.52 -16.52 -36.92
CA GLY A 139 0.32 -15.40 -36.50
C GLY A 139 -0.08 -14.84 -35.13
N PHE A 140 -1.38 -14.70 -34.87
CA PHE A 140 -1.88 -14.18 -33.59
C PHE A 140 -1.54 -15.10 -32.42
N GLN A 141 -1.62 -16.42 -32.58
CA GLN A 141 -1.25 -17.39 -31.52
C GLN A 141 0.25 -17.38 -31.21
N VAL A 142 1.12 -17.24 -32.22
CA VAL A 142 2.57 -17.20 -32.01
C VAL A 142 3.00 -15.88 -31.37
N ILE A 143 2.42 -14.75 -31.77
CA ILE A 143 2.70 -13.43 -31.19
C ILE A 143 2.18 -13.37 -29.74
N THR A 144 0.98 -13.88 -29.45
CA THR A 144 0.45 -13.96 -28.08
C THR A 144 1.22 -14.94 -27.20
N ALA A 145 1.69 -16.07 -27.73
CA ALA A 145 2.53 -17.02 -26.99
C ALA A 145 3.94 -16.48 -26.70
N SER A 146 4.57 -15.80 -27.67
CA SER A 146 5.88 -15.16 -27.53
C SER A 146 5.85 -13.97 -26.57
N GLN A 147 4.85 -13.09 -26.70
CA GLN A 147 4.69 -11.94 -25.81
C GLN A 147 4.17 -12.33 -24.41
N GLY A 148 3.51 -13.48 -24.27
CA GLY A 148 3.05 -14.01 -22.99
C GLY A 148 4.20 -14.21 -21.98
N HIS A 149 5.39 -14.60 -22.45
CA HIS A 149 6.56 -14.77 -21.59
C HIS A 149 7.03 -13.42 -21.00
N GLY A 150 7.13 -12.38 -21.83
CA GLY A 150 7.53 -11.04 -21.36
C GLY A 150 6.51 -10.39 -20.42
N MET A 151 5.22 -10.58 -20.68
CA MET A 151 4.15 -10.07 -19.82
C MET A 151 4.08 -10.81 -18.48
N PHE A 152 4.33 -12.12 -18.48
CA PHE A 152 4.41 -12.93 -17.26
C PHE A 152 5.51 -12.45 -16.31
N TRP A 153 6.73 -12.24 -16.82
CA TRP A 153 7.84 -11.74 -15.98
C TRP A 153 7.55 -10.35 -15.39
N LYS A 154 6.92 -9.45 -16.16
CA LYS A 154 6.54 -8.12 -15.64
C LYS A 154 5.49 -8.22 -14.53
N LEU A 155 4.47 -9.04 -14.71
CA LEU A 155 3.46 -9.28 -13.68
C LEU A 155 4.09 -9.90 -12.42
N TRP A 156 4.96 -10.89 -12.60
CA TRP A 156 5.65 -11.55 -11.49
C TRP A 156 6.56 -10.58 -10.72
N THR A 157 7.32 -9.72 -11.42
CA THR A 157 8.13 -8.68 -10.75
C THR A 157 7.27 -7.71 -9.96
N LEU A 158 6.08 -7.34 -10.45
CA LEU A 158 5.17 -6.46 -9.73
C LEU A 158 4.65 -7.12 -8.44
N GLU A 159 4.26 -8.39 -8.52
CA GLU A 159 3.81 -9.17 -7.36
C GLU A 159 4.94 -9.30 -6.32
N CYS A 160 6.18 -9.56 -6.75
CA CYS A 160 7.34 -9.61 -5.85
C CYS A 160 7.63 -8.25 -5.19
N VAL A 161 7.60 -7.16 -5.96
CA VAL A 161 7.76 -5.80 -5.43
C VAL A 161 6.65 -5.47 -4.43
N TYR A 162 5.41 -5.86 -4.73
CA TYR A 162 4.27 -5.66 -3.85
C TYR A 162 4.39 -6.47 -2.55
N ALA A 163 4.78 -7.74 -2.63
CA ALA A 163 5.00 -8.60 -1.47
C ALA A 163 6.12 -8.06 -0.58
N ALA A 164 7.26 -7.66 -1.18
CA ALA A 164 8.36 -7.03 -0.45
C ALA A 164 7.94 -5.71 0.21
N HIS A 165 7.16 -4.89 -0.50
CA HIS A 165 6.60 -3.66 0.04
C HIS A 165 5.67 -3.94 1.22
N LEU A 166 4.74 -4.90 1.09
CA LEU A 166 3.83 -5.27 2.18
C LEU A 166 4.59 -5.78 3.41
N LEU A 167 5.61 -6.62 3.24
CA LEU A 167 6.46 -7.08 4.33
C LEU A 167 7.18 -5.93 5.03
N CYS A 168 7.75 -5.00 4.26
CA CYS A 168 8.37 -3.80 4.81
C CYS A 168 7.38 -2.99 5.65
N GLN A 169 6.14 -2.83 5.17
CA GLN A 169 5.11 -2.12 5.90
C GLN A 169 4.69 -2.82 7.20
N ILE A 170 4.56 -4.15 7.18
CA ILE A 170 4.28 -4.93 8.39
C ILE A 170 5.38 -4.76 9.44
N VAL A 171 6.66 -4.80 9.00
CA VAL A 171 7.80 -4.57 9.90
C VAL A 171 7.77 -3.16 10.48
N LEU A 172 7.49 -2.14 9.67
CA LEU A 172 7.38 -0.74 10.12
C LEU A 172 6.25 -0.52 11.13
N LEU A 173 5.17 -1.30 11.08
CA LEU A 173 4.09 -1.27 12.07
C LEU A 173 4.42 -2.01 13.37
N THR A 174 5.45 -2.88 13.33
CA THR A 174 5.87 -3.69 14.49
C THR A 174 6.99 -3.04 15.29
N LEU A 175 7.73 -2.11 14.67
CA LEU A 175 8.77 -1.29 15.28
C LEU A 175 8.17 -0.06 15.97
#